data_AF-A0A7Y0ABH3-F1
#
_entry.id   AF-A0A7Y0ABH3-F1
#
_cell.length_a   1.000
_cell.length_b   1.000
_cell.length_c   1.000
_cell.angle_alpha   90.00
_cell.angle_beta   90.00
_cell.angle_gamma   90.00
#
_symmetry.space_group_name_H-M   'P 1'
#
loop_
_entity.id
_entity.type
_entity.pdbx_description
1 polymer ?
#
loop_
_entity_poly.entity_id
_entity_poly.type
_entity_poly.pdbx_seq_one_letter_code
_entity_poly.pdbx_strand_id
1 'polypeptide(L)'
;MNLLLLGRRLALLGALGALPAQAQTPPAAPPASSPLPRLLAERRVLTERYAAASAQRHALFGLTGQPSKKDLQQVVDALQEIVDKDGEIVAALNQTAQQAQTTASTLQNTGRDDRNLTAQRLAELQNDLQNSRLRERQAAARQQALAAELAEAQRGRTGRDALLAALAVACLGLLLWRRR
;
A
#
# COMPACT_ATOMS: atom_id res chain seq x y z
N MET A 1 -19.52 10.50 54.07
CA MET A 1 -18.50 9.91 53.18
C MET A 1 -19.15 8.82 52.33
N ASN A 2 -19.16 9.08 51.01
CA ASN A 2 -19.34 8.16 49.87
C ASN A 2 -20.66 7.40 49.67
N LEU A 3 -21.63 8.20 49.23
CA LEU A 3 -22.88 7.88 48.53
C LEU A 3 -22.63 7.62 47.02
N LEU A 4 -21.62 6.81 46.67
CA LEU A 4 -21.11 6.65 45.29
C LEU A 4 -20.91 5.19 44.86
N LEU A 5 -21.74 4.27 45.35
CA LEU A 5 -21.62 2.84 45.02
C LEU A 5 -22.91 2.16 44.52
N LEU A 6 -24.01 2.90 44.33
CA LEU A 6 -25.30 2.33 43.89
C LEU A 6 -25.85 2.86 42.55
N GLY A 7 -25.06 3.62 41.79
CA GLY A 7 -25.48 4.17 40.48
C GLY A 7 -25.02 3.36 39.25
N ARG A 8 -24.28 2.26 39.44
CA ARG A 8 -23.56 1.57 38.35
C ARG A 8 -23.95 0.10 38.20
N ARG A 9 -25.24 -0.20 38.35
CA ARG A 9 -25.81 -1.55 38.14
C ARG A 9 -27.04 -1.58 37.23
N LEU A 10 -27.23 -0.55 36.40
CA LEU A 10 -28.34 -0.50 35.44
C LEU A 10 -27.91 0.06 34.08
N ALA A 11 -26.88 -0.54 33.50
CA ALA A 11 -26.48 -0.36 32.11
C ALA A 11 -26.03 -1.70 31.51
N LEU A 12 -26.81 -2.74 31.78
CA LEU A 12 -26.58 -4.11 31.32
C LEU A 12 -27.83 -4.55 30.55
N LEU A 13 -28.07 -3.92 29.39
CA LEU A 13 -28.95 -4.43 28.35
C LEU A 13 -28.67 -3.66 27.05
N GLY A 14 -28.10 -4.35 26.05
CA GLY A 14 -28.04 -3.85 24.67
C GLY A 14 -26.65 -3.58 24.11
N ALA A 15 -25.93 -4.64 23.71
CA ALA A 15 -24.99 -4.60 22.59
C ALA A 15 -24.72 -6.04 22.13
N LEU A 16 -25.76 -6.63 21.57
CA LEU A 16 -25.73 -7.84 20.77
C LEU A 16 -24.93 -7.53 19.48
N GLY A 17 -23.95 -8.37 19.16
CA GLY A 17 -23.48 -8.67 17.80
C GLY A 17 -23.04 -7.50 16.89
N ALA A 18 -21.74 -7.43 16.60
CA ALA A 18 -21.28 -7.00 15.28
C ALA A 18 -19.89 -7.61 15.01
N LEU A 19 -19.86 -8.56 14.08
CA LEU A 19 -18.65 -9.02 13.40
C LEU A 19 -17.93 -7.80 12.77
N PRO A 20 -16.60 -7.84 12.60
CA PRO A 20 -15.92 -6.83 11.80
C PRO A 20 -16.40 -6.98 10.35
N ALA A 21 -17.28 -6.06 9.94
CA ALA A 21 -17.70 -5.88 8.58
C ALA A 21 -16.48 -5.54 7.73
N GLN A 22 -16.34 -6.27 6.62
CA GLN A 22 -15.39 -5.98 5.55
C GLN A 22 -15.47 -4.50 5.17
N ALA A 23 -14.30 -3.86 5.09
CA ALA A 23 -14.16 -2.54 4.52
C ALA A 23 -14.67 -2.57 3.07
N GLN A 24 -15.87 -2.05 2.86
CA GLN A 24 -16.42 -1.79 1.54
C GLN A 24 -15.64 -0.60 0.98
N THR A 25 -14.72 -0.91 0.07
CA THR A 25 -14.19 0.07 -0.87
C THR A 25 -15.38 0.65 -1.67
N PRO A 26 -15.48 1.99 -1.80
CA PRO A 26 -16.54 2.60 -2.59
C PRO A 26 -16.46 2.11 -4.04
N PRO A 27 -17.61 1.91 -4.73
CA PRO A 27 -17.61 1.47 -6.12
C PRO A 27 -16.93 2.54 -6.98
N ALA A 28 -15.86 2.11 -7.66
CA ALA A 28 -15.21 2.90 -8.69
C ALA A 28 -16.27 3.34 -9.72
N ALA A 29 -16.36 4.65 -9.93
CA ALA A 29 -17.15 5.23 -11.01
C ALA A 29 -16.76 4.55 -12.34
N PRO A 30 -17.73 4.12 -13.18
CA PRO A 30 -17.41 3.53 -14.46
C PRO A 30 -16.71 4.59 -15.34
N PRO A 31 -15.59 4.24 -16.01
CA PRO A 31 -14.99 5.14 -16.98
C PRO A 31 -15.99 5.33 -18.14
N ALA A 32 -16.48 6.55 -18.29
CA ALA A 32 -17.14 6.96 -19.52
C ALA A 32 -16.14 6.84 -20.68
N SER A 33 -16.66 6.42 -21.84
CA SER A 33 -16.01 6.35 -23.16
C SER A 33 -15.07 5.17 -23.45
N SER A 34 -15.58 3.95 -23.34
CA SER A 34 -15.21 2.89 -24.29
C SER A 34 -16.41 2.61 -25.19
N PRO A 35 -16.32 2.73 -26.53
CA PRO A 35 -17.41 2.38 -27.44
C PRO A 35 -17.59 0.85 -27.55
N LEU A 36 -16.65 0.06 -27.04
CA LEU A 36 -16.67 -1.40 -27.10
C LEU A 36 -17.91 -2.06 -26.47
N PRO A 37 -18.38 -1.71 -25.26
CA PRO A 37 -19.62 -2.26 -24.71
C PRO A 37 -20.84 -1.96 -25.60
N ARG A 38 -20.86 -0.80 -26.26
CA ARG A 38 -21.93 -0.42 -27.19
C ARG A 38 -21.85 -1.23 -28.49
N LEU A 39 -20.67 -1.34 -29.09
CA LEU A 39 -20.45 -2.12 -30.31
C LEU A 39 -20.71 -3.62 -30.10
N LEU A 40 -20.37 -4.16 -28.93
CA LEU A 40 -20.69 -5.54 -28.56
C LEU A 40 -22.19 -5.77 -28.39
N ALA A 41 -22.92 -4.79 -27.85
CA ALA A 41 -24.37 -4.84 -27.76
C ALA A 41 -25.02 -4.77 -29.15
N GLU A 42 -24.57 -3.87 -30.01
CA GLU A 42 -25.04 -3.73 -31.39
C GLU A 42 -24.75 -5.01 -32.20
N ARG A 43 -23.57 -5.64 -32.04
CA ARG A 43 -23.24 -6.92 -32.66
C ARG A 43 -24.17 -8.06 -32.21
N ARG A 44 -24.52 -8.14 -30.93
CA ARG A 44 -25.46 -9.17 -30.42
C ARG A 44 -26.82 -9.02 -31.09
N VAL A 45 -27.35 -7.80 -31.17
CA VAL A 45 -28.62 -7.52 -31.85
C VAL A 45 -28.57 -7.91 -33.34
N LEU A 46 -27.47 -7.62 -34.03
CA LEU A 46 -27.30 -8.02 -35.44
C LEU A 46 -27.18 -9.55 -35.60
N THR A 47 -26.49 -10.24 -34.68
CA THR A 47 -26.34 -11.69 -34.70
C THR A 47 -27.68 -12.40 -34.45
N GLU A 48 -28.48 -11.88 -33.53
CA GLU A 48 -29.84 -12.38 -33.27
C GLU A 48 -30.76 -12.14 -34.46
N ARG A 49 -30.67 -10.98 -35.12
CA ARG A 49 -31.42 -10.69 -36.35
C ARG A 49 -31.01 -11.61 -37.50
N TYR A 50 -29.72 -11.87 -37.67
CA TYR A 50 -29.23 -12.82 -38.66
C TYR A 50 -29.68 -14.25 -38.34
N ALA A 51 -29.61 -14.68 -37.08
CA ALA A 51 -30.07 -15.99 -36.64
C ALA A 51 -31.57 -16.17 -36.86
N ALA A 52 -32.38 -15.14 -36.58
CA ALA A 52 -33.82 -15.13 -36.83
C ALA A 52 -34.14 -15.15 -38.35
N ALA A 53 -33.41 -14.38 -39.16
CA ALA A 53 -33.56 -14.39 -40.61
C ALA A 53 -33.11 -15.73 -41.24
N SER A 54 -32.04 -16.33 -40.71
CA SER A 54 -31.55 -17.66 -41.12
C SER A 54 -32.52 -18.78 -40.70
N ALA A 55 -33.13 -18.68 -39.52
CA ALA A 55 -34.17 -19.60 -39.07
C ALA A 55 -35.45 -19.48 -39.91
N GLN A 56 -35.87 -18.26 -40.27
CA GLN A 56 -36.96 -18.04 -41.22
C GLN A 56 -36.61 -18.58 -42.61
N ARG A 57 -35.37 -18.41 -43.06
CA ARG A 57 -34.88 -18.96 -44.32
C ARG A 57 -34.91 -20.48 -44.31
N HIS A 58 -34.51 -21.15 -43.22
CA HIS A 58 -34.62 -22.59 -43.08
C HIS A 58 -36.06 -23.09 -42.94
N ALA A 59 -36.97 -22.31 -42.34
CA ALA A 59 -38.40 -22.60 -42.32
C ALA A 59 -39.05 -22.46 -43.71
N LEU A 60 -38.51 -21.59 -44.58
CA LEU A 60 -38.96 -21.40 -45.95
C LEU A 60 -38.25 -22.32 -46.96
N PHE A 61 -37.05 -22.84 -46.65
CA PHE A 61 -36.28 -23.75 -47.53
C PHE A 61 -36.83 -25.19 -47.57
N GLY A 62 -37.85 -25.50 -46.76
CA GLY A 62 -38.61 -26.75 -46.86
C GLY A 62 -39.65 -26.77 -47.99
N LEU A 63 -39.95 -25.62 -48.61
CA LEU A 63 -40.98 -25.49 -49.64
C LEU A 63 -40.40 -24.78 -50.88
N THR A 64 -39.91 -25.60 -51.82
CA THR A 64 -39.81 -25.32 -53.28
C THR A 64 -38.88 -24.19 -53.77
N GLY A 65 -37.73 -24.60 -54.33
CA GLY A 65 -37.26 -24.15 -55.66
C GLY A 65 -36.44 -22.85 -55.77
N GLN A 66 -35.15 -23.01 -56.10
CA GLN A 66 -34.25 -22.07 -56.82
C GLN A 66 -34.16 -20.60 -56.32
N PRO A 67 -33.00 -20.14 -55.81
CA PRO A 67 -32.84 -18.75 -55.38
C PRO A 67 -32.93 -17.79 -56.59
N SER A 68 -33.86 -16.83 -56.52
CA SER A 68 -33.99 -15.75 -57.49
C SER A 68 -32.74 -14.86 -57.44
N LYS A 69 -32.23 -14.39 -58.59
CA LYS A 69 -31.01 -13.54 -58.71
C LYS A 69 -31.00 -12.32 -57.78
N LYS A 70 -32.18 -11.86 -57.36
CA LYS A 70 -32.37 -10.76 -56.41
C LYS A 70 -31.92 -11.09 -54.98
N ASP A 71 -32.07 -12.35 -54.54
CA ASP A 71 -31.58 -12.82 -53.25
C ASP A 71 -30.06 -12.93 -53.23
N LEU A 72 -29.45 -13.32 -54.35
CA LEU A 72 -27.99 -13.36 -54.48
C LEU A 72 -27.37 -11.96 -54.36
N GLN A 73 -28.00 -10.93 -54.93
CA GLN A 73 -27.55 -9.55 -54.79
C GLN A 73 -27.67 -9.04 -53.35
N GLN A 74 -28.79 -9.32 -52.66
CA GLN A 74 -28.93 -8.95 -51.24
C GLN A 74 -27.91 -9.65 -50.33
N VAL A 75 -27.56 -10.90 -50.64
CA VAL A 75 -26.52 -11.62 -49.88
C VAL A 75 -25.14 -11.01 -50.11
N VAL A 76 -24.82 -10.56 -51.33
CA VAL A 76 -23.54 -9.89 -51.63
C VAL A 76 -23.47 -8.53 -50.94
N ASP A 77 -24.53 -7.73 -51.00
CA ASP A 77 -24.58 -6.43 -50.30
C ASP A 77 -24.44 -6.61 -48.79
N ALA A 78 -25.11 -7.61 -48.21
CA ALA A 78 -24.98 -7.91 -46.78
C ALA A 78 -23.57 -8.40 -46.41
N LEU A 79 -22.93 -9.20 -47.26
CA LEU A 79 -21.55 -9.65 -47.04
C LEU A 79 -20.54 -8.49 -47.15
N GLN A 80 -20.76 -7.57 -48.09
CA GLN A 80 -19.93 -6.38 -48.24
C GLN A 80 -20.03 -5.50 -46.99
N GLU A 81 -21.25 -5.29 -46.48
CA GLU A 81 -21.48 -4.54 -45.25
C GLU A 81 -20.84 -5.22 -44.02
N ILE A 82 -20.83 -6.56 -43.97
CA ILE A 82 -20.14 -7.31 -42.91
C ILE A 82 -18.63 -7.10 -42.99
N VAL A 83 -18.04 -7.18 -44.19
CA VAL A 83 -16.59 -6.98 -44.38
C VAL A 83 -16.17 -5.55 -44.00
N ASP A 84 -16.98 -4.56 -44.35
CA ASP A 84 -16.72 -3.16 -43.97
C ASP A 84 -16.78 -2.98 -42.44
N LYS A 85 -17.77 -3.59 -41.77
CA LYS A 85 -17.85 -3.61 -40.30
C LYS A 85 -16.65 -4.34 -39.67
N ASP A 86 -16.22 -5.46 -40.24
CA ASP A 86 -15.07 -6.21 -39.73
C ASP A 86 -13.77 -5.38 -39.86
N GLY A 87 -13.64 -4.58 -40.92
CA GLY A 87 -12.57 -3.60 -41.07
C GLY A 87 -12.57 -2.55 -39.95
N GLU A 88 -13.74 -1.98 -39.63
CA GLU A 88 -13.89 -1.04 -38.52
C GLU A 88 -13.57 -1.68 -37.15
N ILE A 89 -13.96 -2.94 -36.96
CA ILE A 89 -13.67 -3.70 -35.73
C ILE A 89 -12.17 -3.93 -35.56
N VAL A 90 -11.46 -4.29 -36.64
CA VAL A 90 -10.01 -4.47 -36.60
C VAL A 90 -9.31 -3.13 -36.32
N ALA A 91 -9.79 -2.03 -36.90
CA ALA A 91 -9.25 -0.70 -36.62
C ALA A 91 -9.44 -0.31 -35.14
N ALA A 92 -10.64 -0.53 -34.59
CA ALA A 92 -10.94 -0.26 -33.19
C ALA A 92 -10.12 -1.15 -32.23
N LEU A 93 -9.89 -2.42 -32.58
CA LEU A 93 -9.04 -3.34 -31.83
C LEU A 93 -7.58 -2.90 -31.85
N ASN A 94 -7.05 -2.49 -32.99
CA ASN A 94 -5.69 -1.96 -33.10
C ASN A 94 -5.51 -0.69 -32.24
N GLN A 95 -6.48 0.22 -32.27
CA GLN A 95 -6.45 1.42 -31.44
C GLN A 95 -6.50 1.09 -29.95
N THR A 96 -7.35 0.13 -29.56
CA THR A 96 -7.45 -0.35 -28.17
C THR A 96 -6.17 -1.05 -27.72
N ALA A 97 -5.55 -1.87 -28.59
CA ALA A 97 -4.30 -2.55 -28.30
C ALA A 97 -3.14 -1.55 -28.09
N GLN A 98 -3.07 -0.51 -28.93
CA GLN A 98 -2.09 0.58 -28.77
C GLN A 98 -2.30 1.36 -27.46
N GLN A 99 -3.56 1.64 -27.09
CA GLN A 99 -3.88 2.29 -25.82
C GLN A 99 -3.56 1.41 -24.61
N ALA A 100 -3.80 0.10 -24.70
CA ALA A 100 -3.43 -0.84 -23.65
C ALA A 100 -1.92 -0.93 -23.48
N GLN A 101 -1.15 -0.93 -24.58
CA GLN A 101 0.30 -1.01 -24.55
C GLN A 101 0.94 0.26 -23.99
N THR A 102 0.42 1.44 -24.34
CA THR A 102 0.86 2.71 -23.75
C THR A 102 0.52 2.81 -22.27
N THR A 103 -0.68 2.39 -21.87
CA THR A 103 -1.07 2.35 -20.45
C THR A 103 -0.19 1.40 -19.65
N ALA A 104 0.10 0.21 -20.19
CA ALA A 104 0.96 -0.77 -19.56
C ALA A 104 2.41 -0.25 -19.39
N SER A 105 2.96 0.41 -20.40
CA SER A 105 4.31 0.98 -20.31
C SER A 105 4.38 2.16 -19.34
N THR A 106 3.36 3.03 -19.30
CA THR A 106 3.26 4.10 -18.31
C THR A 106 3.20 3.54 -16.88
N LEU A 107 2.33 2.55 -16.62
CA LEU A 107 2.21 1.93 -15.30
C LEU A 107 3.50 1.21 -14.86
N GLN A 108 4.21 0.56 -15.79
CA GLN A 108 5.50 -0.07 -15.50
C GLN A 108 6.57 0.97 -15.15
N ASN A 109 6.63 2.08 -15.87
CA ASN A 109 7.57 3.17 -15.59
C ASN A 109 7.26 3.82 -14.24
N THR A 110 6.00 4.17 -13.97
CA THR A 110 5.59 4.73 -12.67
C THR A 110 5.89 3.77 -11.52
N GLY A 111 5.64 2.47 -11.70
CA GLY A 111 5.97 1.46 -10.68
C GLY A 111 7.48 1.28 -10.47
N ARG A 112 8.30 1.47 -11.51
CA ARG A 112 9.77 1.44 -11.40
C ARG A 112 10.30 2.68 -10.67
N ASP A 113 9.76 3.85 -10.99
CA ASP A 113 10.13 5.12 -10.38
C ASP A 113 9.77 5.16 -8.89
N ASP A 114 8.58 4.66 -8.52
CA ASP A 114 8.15 4.56 -7.12
C ASP A 114 9.04 3.60 -6.31
N ARG A 115 9.43 2.46 -6.90
CA ARG A 115 10.40 1.54 -6.27
C ARG A 115 11.78 2.18 -6.09
N ASN A 116 12.21 3.02 -7.03
CA ASN A 116 13.48 3.72 -6.91
C ASN A 116 13.42 4.80 -5.82
N LEU A 117 12.34 5.57 -5.77
CA LEU A 117 12.08 6.55 -4.71
C LEU A 117 12.04 5.92 -3.31
N THR A 118 11.33 4.81 -3.16
CA THR A 118 11.27 4.07 -1.89
C THR A 118 12.64 3.51 -1.49
N ALA A 119 13.41 2.96 -2.45
CA ALA A 119 14.77 2.48 -2.20
C ALA A 119 15.72 3.62 -1.76
N GLN A 120 15.65 4.79 -2.41
CA GLN A 120 16.44 5.96 -2.03
C GLN A 120 16.09 6.45 -0.62
N ARG A 121 14.79 6.58 -0.31
CA ARG A 121 14.32 6.97 1.04
C ARG A 121 14.77 5.96 2.09
N LEU A 122 14.71 4.67 1.78
CA LEU A 122 15.18 3.63 2.70
C LEU A 122 16.68 3.74 2.96
N ALA A 123 17.48 4.01 1.93
CA ALA A 123 18.92 4.20 2.08
C ALA A 123 19.26 5.45 2.92
N GLU A 124 18.54 6.55 2.71
CA GLU A 124 18.69 7.78 3.48
C GLU A 124 18.36 7.55 4.97
N LEU A 125 17.22 6.91 5.28
CA LEU A 125 16.84 6.56 6.64
C LEU A 125 17.86 5.63 7.32
N GLN A 126 18.44 4.69 6.58
CA GLN A 126 19.50 3.83 7.12
C GLN A 126 20.75 4.63 7.48
N ASN A 127 21.14 5.59 6.64
CA ASN A 127 22.29 6.46 6.91
C ASN A 127 22.04 7.33 8.15
N ASP A 128 20.85 7.93 8.26
CA ASP A 128 20.46 8.73 9.42
C ASP A 128 20.47 7.93 10.73
N LEU A 129 19.98 6.68 10.69
CA LEU A 129 20.04 5.76 11.82
C LEU A 129 21.49 5.43 12.21
N GLN A 130 22.36 5.17 11.23
CA GLN A 130 23.77 4.91 11.50
C GLN A 130 24.46 6.13 12.13
N ASN A 131 24.23 7.32 11.57
CA ASN A 131 24.80 8.57 12.10
C ASN A 131 24.31 8.86 13.52
N SER A 132 23.02 8.65 13.79
CA SER A 132 22.45 8.83 15.13
C SER A 132 23.05 7.85 16.14
N ARG A 133 23.17 6.57 15.77
CA ARG A 133 23.83 5.56 16.61
C ARG A 133 25.30 5.87 16.87
N LEU A 134 26.03 6.41 15.89
CA LEU A 134 27.42 6.82 16.09
C LEU A 134 27.52 7.98 17.08
N ARG A 135 26.62 8.97 17.00
CA ARG A 135 26.56 10.08 17.97
C ARG A 135 26.25 9.58 19.38
N GLU A 136 25.29 8.68 19.52
CA GLU A 136 24.97 8.06 20.81
C GLU A 136 26.17 7.32 21.41
N ARG A 137 26.88 6.52 20.60
CA ARG A 137 28.10 5.82 21.04
C ARG A 137 29.20 6.79 21.48
N GLN A 138 29.40 7.87 20.73
CA GLN A 138 30.38 8.90 21.09
C GLN A 138 29.99 9.61 22.39
N ALA A 139 28.71 9.94 22.57
CA ALA A 139 28.21 10.56 23.80
C ALA A 139 28.39 9.62 25.00
N ALA A 140 28.07 8.34 24.85
CA ALA A 140 28.28 7.33 25.89
C ALA A 140 29.76 7.17 26.25
N ALA A 141 30.65 7.12 25.25
CA ALA A 141 32.09 7.05 25.48
C ALA A 141 32.62 8.28 26.22
N ARG A 142 32.14 9.48 25.88
CA ARG A 142 32.48 10.72 26.61
C ARG A 142 32.00 10.69 28.06
N GLN A 143 30.78 10.23 28.30
CA GLN A 143 30.26 10.08 29.67
C GLN A 143 31.11 9.12 30.50
N GLN A 144 31.52 8.00 29.92
CA GLN A 144 32.41 7.04 30.59
C GLN A 144 33.79 7.62 30.87
N ALA A 145 34.37 8.36 29.91
CA ALA A 145 35.65 9.03 30.10
C ALA A 145 35.59 10.05 31.25
N LEU A 146 34.57 10.91 31.26
CA LEU A 146 34.36 11.88 32.34
C LEU A 146 34.13 11.20 33.69
N ALA A 147 33.38 10.10 33.73
CA ALA A 147 33.18 9.33 34.96
C ALA A 147 34.49 8.73 35.48
N ALA A 148 35.37 8.25 34.59
CA ALA A 148 36.69 7.75 34.96
C ALA A 148 37.60 8.86 35.51
N GLU A 149 37.63 10.03 34.86
CA GLU A 149 38.38 11.21 35.34
C GLU A 149 37.92 11.65 36.73
N LEU A 150 36.61 11.69 36.97
CA LEU A 150 36.05 12.02 38.28
C LEU A 150 36.44 10.99 39.34
N ALA A 151 36.41 9.69 39.02
CA ALA A 151 36.81 8.63 39.93
C ALA A 151 38.31 8.73 40.29
N GLU A 152 39.16 9.06 39.33
CA GLU A 152 40.59 9.26 39.55
C GLU A 152 40.87 10.50 40.42
N ALA A 153 40.19 11.61 40.15
CA ALA A 153 40.26 12.82 40.99
C ALA A 153 39.77 12.56 42.43
N GLN A 154 38.70 11.77 42.60
CA GLN A 154 38.19 11.39 43.92
C GLN A 154 39.19 10.52 44.68
N ARG A 155 39.81 9.52 44.04
CA ARG A 155 40.84 8.68 44.67
C ARG A 155 42.01 9.51 45.20
N GLY A 156 42.45 10.51 44.42
CA GLY A 156 43.48 11.45 44.85
C GLY A 156 43.07 12.26 46.09
N ARG A 157 41.81 12.69 46.19
CA ARG A 157 41.29 13.40 47.38
C ARG A 157 41.14 12.47 48.59
N THR A 158 40.53 11.30 48.42
CA THR A 158 40.36 10.33 49.53
C THR A 158 41.67 9.86 50.11
N GLY A 159 42.73 9.72 49.29
CA GLY A 159 44.06 9.38 49.79
C GLY A 159 44.65 10.48 50.69
N ARG A 160 44.50 11.75 50.31
CA ARG A 160 44.92 12.90 51.12
C ARG A 160 44.10 13.00 52.40
N ASP A 161 42.78 12.87 52.30
CA ASP A 161 41.88 12.94 53.45
C ASP A 161 42.14 11.79 54.44
N ALA A 162 42.44 10.58 53.94
CA ALA A 162 42.81 9.44 54.78
C ALA A 162 44.11 9.68 55.55
N LEU A 163 45.14 10.27 54.91
CA LEU A 163 46.39 10.64 55.58
C LEU A 163 46.15 11.72 56.65
N LEU A 164 45.38 12.76 56.34
CA LEU A 164 45.03 13.81 57.30
C LEU A 164 44.23 13.25 58.47
N ALA A 165 43.26 12.38 58.22
CA ALA A 165 42.46 11.72 59.24
C ALA A 165 43.35 10.83 60.15
N ALA A 166 44.26 10.05 59.56
CA ALA A 166 45.19 9.23 60.32
C ALA A 166 46.11 10.07 61.23
N LEU A 167 46.62 11.20 60.72
CA LEU A 167 47.47 12.11 61.47
C LEU A 167 46.69 12.81 62.60
N ALA A 168 45.45 13.24 62.34
CA ALA A 168 44.58 13.82 63.35
C ALA A 168 44.26 12.83 64.48
N VAL A 169 43.98 11.57 64.16
CA VAL A 169 43.77 10.50 65.14
C VAL A 169 45.04 10.23 65.95
N ALA A 170 46.21 10.19 65.30
CA ALA A 170 47.49 10.01 65.98
C ALA A 170 47.78 11.15 66.99
N CYS A 171 47.55 12.41 66.59
CA CYS A 171 47.69 13.57 67.48
C CYS A 171 46.74 13.50 68.69
N LEU A 172 45.46 13.14 68.47
CA LEU A 172 44.48 12.96 69.56
C LEU A 172 44.88 11.82 70.50
N GLY A 173 45.36 10.69 69.96
CA GLY A 173 45.84 9.55 70.74
C GLY A 173 47.02 9.93 71.64
N LEU A 174 48.00 10.67 71.12
CA LEU A 174 49.13 11.18 71.87
C LEU A 174 48.71 12.17 72.98
N LEU A 175 47.76 13.06 72.69
CA LEU A 175 47.21 14.00 73.67
C LEU A 175 46.49 13.29 74.82
N LEU A 176 45.71 12.26 74.52
CA LEU A 176 45.02 11.46 75.52
C LEU A 176 45.99 10.63 76.36
N TRP A 177 47.04 10.08 75.75
CA TRP A 177 48.09 9.37 76.48
C TRP A 177 48.86 10.30 77.43
N ARG A 178 49.18 11.52 77.00
CA ARG A 178 49.84 12.51 77.86
C ARG A 178 48.95 13.04 79.00
N ARG A 179 47.62 13.02 78.82
CA ARG A 179 46.66 13.47 79.85
C ARG A 179 46.32 12.40 80.89
N ARG A 180 46.65 11.13 80.63
CA ARG A 180 46.53 10.01 81.57
C ARG A 180 47.81 9.85 82.36
#